data_AF-A0A6V8QRI6-F1
#
_entry.id   AF-A0A6V8QRI6-F1
#
_cell.length_a   1.000
_cell.length_b   1.000
_cell.length_c   1.000
_cell.angle_alpha   90.00
_cell.angle_beta   90.00
_cell.angle_gamma   90.00
#
_symmetry.space_group_name_H-M   'P 1'
#
loop_
_entity.id
_entity.type
_entity.pdbx_description
1 polymer ?
#
loop_
_entity_poly.entity_id
_entity_poly.type
_entity_poly.pdbx_seq_one_letter_code
_entity_poly.pdbx_strand_id
1 'polypeptide(L)'
;MKVLSLNFLTCAVKACKSSSDSYPLHPQDAELVQDEIELNPDMLINVLPRLDWTALRTTSSELGFPALPEQAPTAEELQADEKMIRDLHHLLLETQISEGKLVCANCGHQYAVKEGIANFLLPSHLV
;
A
#
# COMPACT_ATOMS: atom_id res chain seq x y z
N MET A 1 -5.74 1.55 8.13
CA MET A 1 -4.35 1.50 7.62
C MET A 1 -4.30 2.08 6.22
N LYS A 2 -3.57 3.17 6.00
CA LYS A 2 -3.52 3.85 4.69
C LYS A 2 -2.99 2.94 3.59
N VAL A 3 -3.48 3.11 2.35
CA VAL A 3 -2.97 2.37 1.18
C VAL A 3 -1.47 2.65 0.98
N LEU A 4 -1.01 3.87 1.24
CA LEU A 4 0.42 4.20 1.21
C LEU A 4 1.28 3.23 2.05
N SER A 5 0.78 2.78 3.20
CA SER A 5 1.52 1.88 4.09
C SER A 5 1.79 0.52 3.45
N LEU A 6 0.89 0.02 2.58
CA LEU A 6 1.09 -1.25 1.87
C LEU A 6 2.37 -1.24 1.03
N ASN A 7 2.76 -0.07 0.54
CA ASN A 7 3.95 0.07 -0.30
C ASN A 7 5.27 -0.05 0.48
N PHE A 8 5.22 -0.16 1.82
CA PHE A 8 6.42 -0.26 2.65
C PHE A 8 6.41 -1.46 3.62
N LEU A 9 5.31 -2.21 3.67
CA LEU A 9 5.15 -3.34 4.57
C LEU A 9 5.52 -4.65 3.89
N THR A 10 6.42 -5.41 4.52
CA THR A 10 6.86 -6.74 4.08
C THR A 10 6.46 -7.81 5.10
N CYS A 11 6.52 -9.08 4.70
CA CYS A 11 6.27 -10.18 5.62
C CYS A 11 7.25 -10.16 6.82
N ALA A 12 6.70 -10.21 8.03
CA ALA A 12 7.48 -10.25 9.26
C ALA A 12 8.07 -11.64 9.58
N VAL A 13 7.61 -12.71 8.93
CA VAL A 13 8.12 -14.08 9.17
C VAL A 13 9.59 -14.14 8.80
N LYS A 14 10.45 -14.61 9.72
CA LYS A 14 11.91 -14.55 9.55
C LYS A 14 12.43 -15.26 8.30
N ALA A 15 11.82 -16.39 7.94
CA ALA A 15 12.16 -17.14 6.73
C ALA A 15 11.85 -16.38 5.42
N CYS A 16 11.04 -15.33 5.48
CA CYS A 16 10.69 -14.51 4.32
C CYS A 16 11.69 -13.37 4.04
N LYS A 17 12.60 -13.05 4.97
CA LYS A 17 13.49 -11.88 4.85
C LYS A 17 14.37 -11.86 3.60
N SER A 18 14.71 -13.03 3.06
CA SER A 18 15.54 -13.15 1.85
C SER A 18 14.72 -13.38 0.57
N SER A 19 13.39 -13.46 0.66
CA SER A 19 12.53 -13.71 -0.49
C SER A 19 11.96 -12.39 -1.02
N SER A 20 12.11 -12.15 -2.32
CA SER A 20 11.44 -11.03 -3.00
C SER A 20 9.93 -11.12 -2.89
N ASP A 21 9.38 -12.34 -2.87
CA ASP A 21 7.94 -12.60 -2.84
C ASP A 21 7.32 -12.33 -1.44
N SER A 22 8.13 -11.85 -0.50
CA SER A 22 7.68 -11.37 0.81
C SER A 22 7.12 -9.94 0.76
N TYR A 23 7.24 -9.27 -0.40
CA TYR A 23 6.74 -7.94 -0.69
C TYR A 23 6.19 -7.86 -2.13
N PRO A 24 5.07 -7.14 -2.36
CA PRO A 24 4.18 -6.58 -1.36
C PRO A 24 3.38 -7.65 -0.61
N LEU A 25 2.76 -7.26 0.51
CA LEU A 25 1.68 -8.05 1.09
C LEU A 25 0.38 -7.76 0.35
N HIS A 26 -0.39 -8.80 0.05
CA HIS A 26 -1.58 -8.72 -0.78
C HIS A 26 -2.85 -8.51 0.07
N PRO A 27 -3.53 -7.36 -0.01
CA PRO A 27 -4.79 -7.15 0.67
C PRO A 27 -5.88 -8.09 0.13
N GLN A 28 -6.68 -8.64 1.03
CA GLN A 28 -7.82 -9.51 0.71
C GLN A 28 -8.97 -9.23 1.68
N ASP A 29 -10.20 -9.45 1.20
CA ASP A 29 -11.44 -9.22 1.96
C ASP A 29 -11.45 -7.83 2.62
N ALA A 30 -10.92 -6.83 1.93
CA ALA A 30 -10.67 -5.50 2.48
C ALA A 30 -11.91 -4.62 2.43
N GLU A 31 -12.30 -4.08 3.59
CA GLU A 31 -13.22 -2.97 3.68
C GLU A 31 -12.41 -1.67 3.70
N LEU A 32 -12.80 -0.72 2.85
CA LEU A 32 -12.13 0.56 2.70
C LEU A 32 -12.97 1.67 3.31
N VAL A 33 -12.28 2.59 3.98
CA VAL A 33 -12.84 3.87 4.41
C VAL A 33 -11.98 5.01 3.89
N GLN A 34 -12.59 6.18 3.75
CA GLN A 34 -11.93 7.38 3.26
C GLN A 34 -12.06 8.50 4.29
N ASP A 35 -10.93 9.09 4.65
CA ASP A 35 -10.86 10.26 5.51
C ASP A 35 -10.30 11.43 4.72
N GLU A 36 -10.99 12.57 4.71
CA GLU A 36 -10.51 13.78 4.05
C GLU A 36 -9.27 14.31 4.78
N ILE A 37 -8.21 14.58 4.01
CA ILE A 37 -6.94 15.10 4.53
C ILE A 37 -6.54 16.28 3.66
N GLU A 38 -6.01 17.33 4.29
CA GLU A 38 -5.47 18.47 3.55
C GLU A 38 -4.42 18.01 2.54
N LEU A 39 -4.63 18.42 1.27
CA LEU A 39 -3.71 18.09 0.18
C LEU A 39 -2.34 18.69 0.45
N ASN A 40 -1.32 17.84 0.47
CA ASN A 40 0.09 18.25 0.56
C ASN A 40 0.85 17.78 -0.69
N PRO A 41 0.96 18.62 -1.73
CA PRO A 41 1.64 18.26 -2.97
C PRO A 41 3.11 17.90 -2.76
N ASP A 42 3.81 18.64 -1.89
CA ASP A 42 5.23 18.39 -1.60
C ASP A 42 5.45 17.01 -0.98
N MET A 43 4.53 16.55 -0.12
CA MET A 43 4.61 15.19 0.42
C MET A 43 4.55 14.15 -0.70
N LEU A 44 3.62 14.30 -1.66
CA LEU A 44 3.46 13.36 -2.76
C LEU A 44 4.69 13.35 -3.68
N ILE A 45 5.21 14.52 -4.03
CA ILE A 45 6.41 14.65 -4.86
C ILE A 45 7.61 14.01 -4.17
N ASN A 46 7.76 14.21 -2.86
CA ASN A 46 8.88 13.67 -2.09
C ASN A 46 8.78 12.16 -1.82
N VAL A 47 7.56 11.60 -1.72
CA VAL A 47 7.37 10.16 -1.50
C VAL A 47 7.42 9.37 -2.80
N LEU A 48 7.02 9.97 -3.93
CA LEU A 48 7.00 9.34 -5.26
C LEU A 48 8.26 8.52 -5.60
N PRO A 49 9.51 9.04 -5.45
CA PRO A 49 10.71 8.27 -5.79
C PRO A 49 10.99 7.10 -4.84
N ARG A 50 10.29 7.01 -3.70
CA ARG A 50 10.40 5.92 -2.73
C ARG A 50 9.34 4.84 -2.95
N LEU A 51 8.33 5.11 -3.76
CA LEU A 51 7.28 4.16 -4.03
C LEU A 51 7.80 3.06 -4.96
N ASP A 52 7.55 1.80 -4.60
CA ASP A 52 7.56 0.74 -5.58
C ASP A 52 6.26 0.85 -6.37
N TRP A 53 6.35 1.46 -7.56
CA TRP A 53 5.19 1.69 -8.40
C TRP A 53 4.52 0.38 -8.82
N THR A 54 5.30 -0.67 -9.10
CA THR A 54 4.76 -1.97 -9.51
C THR A 54 3.93 -2.58 -8.37
N ALA A 55 4.44 -2.55 -7.14
CA ALA A 55 3.71 -3.02 -5.96
C ALA A 55 2.45 -2.19 -5.68
N LEU A 56 2.50 -0.87 -5.88
CA LEU A 56 1.33 0.00 -5.74
C LEU A 56 0.26 -0.35 -6.77
N ARG A 57 0.64 -0.55 -8.04
CA ARG A 57 -0.29 -0.98 -9.11
C ARG A 57 -0.98 -2.29 -8.75
N THR A 58 -0.22 -3.28 -8.29
CA THR A 58 -0.74 -4.59 -7.87
C THR A 58 -1.74 -4.45 -6.73
N THR A 59 -1.34 -3.83 -5.62
CA THR A 59 -2.19 -3.70 -4.42
C THR A 59 -3.41 -2.81 -4.66
N SER A 60 -3.28 -1.75 -5.47
CA SER A 60 -4.43 -0.91 -5.84
C SER A 60 -5.45 -1.68 -6.69
N SER A 61 -4.98 -2.49 -7.64
CA SER A 61 -5.86 -3.36 -8.42
C SER A 61 -6.57 -4.41 -7.55
N GLU A 62 -5.87 -4.99 -6.58
CA GLU A 62 -6.45 -5.97 -5.65
C GLU A 62 -7.52 -5.36 -4.73
N LEU A 63 -7.39 -4.06 -4.43
CA LEU A 63 -8.39 -3.28 -3.70
C LEU A 63 -9.56 -2.80 -4.58
N GLY A 64 -9.55 -3.10 -5.89
CA GLY A 64 -10.61 -2.74 -6.82
C GLY A 64 -10.53 -1.33 -7.41
N PHE A 65 -9.40 -0.65 -7.28
CA PHE A 65 -9.18 0.65 -7.92
C PHE A 65 -8.92 0.51 -9.43
N PRO A 66 -9.19 1.56 -10.23
CA PRO A 66 -8.79 1.60 -11.62
C PRO A 66 -7.30 1.35 -11.80
N ALA A 67 -6.94 0.73 -12.92
CA ALA A 67 -5.55 0.45 -13.24
C ALA A 67 -4.75 1.76 -13.34
N LEU A 68 -3.74 1.87 -12.48
CA LEU A 68 -2.76 2.95 -12.55
C LEU A 68 -1.88 2.82 -13.81
N PRO A 69 -1.33 3.94 -14.31
CA PRO A 69 -0.41 3.97 -15.46
C PRO A 69 0.75 2.99 -15.32
N GLU A 70 1.30 2.54 -16.46
CA GLU A 70 2.37 1.54 -16.46
C GLU A 70 3.64 1.99 -15.74
N GLN A 71 3.97 3.26 -15.91
CA GLN A 71 5.12 3.90 -15.31
C GLN A 71 4.64 4.94 -14.31
N ALA A 72 5.42 5.13 -13.24
CA ALA A 72 5.18 6.25 -12.34
C ALA A 72 5.35 7.56 -13.11
N PRO A 73 4.52 8.59 -12.83
CA PRO A 73 4.77 9.92 -13.38
C PRO A 73 6.13 10.44 -12.89
N THR A 74 6.75 11.35 -13.63
CA THR A 74 7.89 12.12 -13.10
C THR A 74 7.41 13.17 -12.10
N ALA A 75 8.34 13.74 -11.32
CA ALA A 75 8.00 14.82 -10.40
C ALA A 75 7.44 16.05 -11.15
N GLU A 76 7.98 16.35 -12.34
CA GLU A 76 7.53 17.45 -13.18
C GLU A 76 6.14 17.19 -13.77
N GLU A 77 5.87 15.96 -14.24
CA GLU A 77 4.55 15.56 -14.72
C GLU A 77 3.51 15.67 -13.61
N LEU A 78 3.85 15.20 -12.40
CA LEU A 78 2.97 15.28 -11.25
C LEU A 78 2.70 16.74 -10.86
N GLN A 79 3.72 17.60 -10.82
CA GLN A 79 3.57 19.04 -10.54
C GLN A 79 2.72 19.78 -11.58
N ALA A 80 2.79 19.36 -12.84
CA ALA A 80 2.05 19.98 -13.94
C ALA A 80 0.58 19.54 -14.01
N ASP A 81 0.20 18.45 -13.33
CA ASP A 81 -1.14 17.87 -13.37
C ASP A 81 -1.78 17.82 -11.97
N GLU A 82 -2.55 18.86 -11.65
CA GLU A 82 -3.27 18.97 -10.38
C GLU A 82 -4.26 17.81 -10.16
N LYS A 83 -4.87 17.29 -11.24
CA LYS A 83 -5.80 16.17 -11.14
C LYS A 83 -5.07 14.91 -10.73
N MET A 84 -3.90 14.64 -11.33
CA MET A 84 -3.07 13.49 -10.97
C MET A 84 -2.59 13.56 -9.52
N ILE A 85 -2.20 14.75 -9.04
CA ILE A 85 -1.87 14.99 -7.63
C ILE A 85 -3.06 14.63 -6.72
N ARG A 86 -4.27 15.09 -7.04
CA ARG A 86 -5.46 14.81 -6.25
C ARG A 86 -5.81 13.33 -6.25
N ASP A 87 -5.76 12.67 -7.41
CA ASP A 87 -6.04 11.24 -7.54
C ASP A 87 -5.04 10.40 -6.71
N LEU A 88 -3.75 10.75 -6.73
CA LEU A 88 -2.74 10.09 -5.89
C LEU A 88 -2.91 10.39 -4.41
N HIS A 89 -3.27 11.62 -4.04
CA HIS A 89 -3.61 11.98 -2.65
C HIS A 89 -4.77 11.13 -2.12
N HIS A 90 -5.87 11.07 -2.87
CA HIS A 90 -7.05 10.28 -2.53
C HIS A 90 -6.70 8.81 -2.33
N LEU A 91 -5.92 8.22 -3.26
CA LEU A 91 -5.52 6.82 -3.18
C LEU A 91 -4.57 6.58 -2.01
N LEU A 92 -3.49 7.34 -1.88
CA LEU A 92 -2.39 7.02 -0.96
C LEU A 92 -2.68 7.46 0.47
N LEU A 93 -3.32 8.62 0.64
CA LEU A 93 -3.36 9.32 1.93
C LEU A 93 -4.73 9.29 2.58
N GLU A 94 -5.79 9.38 1.79
CA GLU A 94 -7.18 9.43 2.29
C GLU A 94 -7.83 8.06 2.34
N THR A 95 -7.44 7.15 1.45
CA THR A 95 -7.95 5.78 1.44
C THR A 95 -7.20 4.89 2.43
N GLN A 96 -7.96 4.16 3.24
CA GLN A 96 -7.41 3.21 4.19
C GLN A 96 -8.26 1.94 4.30
N ILE A 97 -7.59 0.82 4.59
CA ILE A 97 -8.23 -0.44 4.95
C ILE A 97 -8.71 -0.31 6.41
N SER A 98 -10.01 -0.49 6.67
CA SER A 98 -10.59 -0.58 8.01
C SER A 98 -10.60 -2.01 8.52
N GLU A 99 -11.07 -2.96 7.73
CA GLU A 99 -11.13 -4.39 8.03
C GLU A 99 -10.55 -5.20 6.87
N GLY A 100 -10.00 -6.39 7.15
CA GLY A 100 -9.54 -7.32 6.11
C GLY A 100 -8.29 -8.08 6.53
N LYS A 101 -7.49 -8.52 5.56
CA LYS A 101 -6.21 -9.19 5.82
C LYS A 101 -5.16 -8.86 4.76
N LEU A 102 -3.89 -8.96 5.13
CA LEU A 102 -2.74 -8.87 4.23
C LEU A 102 -2.08 -10.24 4.14
N VAL A 103 -1.87 -10.76 2.94
CA VAL A 103 -1.36 -12.12 2.71
C VAL A 103 0.03 -12.06 2.09
N CYS A 104 0.98 -12.78 2.68
CA CYS A 104 2.32 -12.92 2.11
C CYS A 104 2.32 -13.89 0.93
N ALA A 105 2.83 -13.48 -0.24
CA ALA A 105 2.93 -14.35 -1.41
C ALA A 105 3.98 -15.46 -1.26
N ASN A 106 5.02 -15.26 -0.45
CA ASN A 106 6.05 -16.28 -0.20
C ASN A 106 5.59 -17.42 0.72
N CYS A 107 4.97 -17.10 1.87
CA CYS A 107 4.66 -18.10 2.92
C CYS A 107 3.16 -18.30 3.19
N GLY A 108 2.28 -17.49 2.59
CA GLY A 108 0.83 -17.56 2.80
C GLY A 108 0.35 -17.07 4.17
N HIS A 109 1.23 -16.57 5.04
CA HIS A 109 0.81 -16.03 6.34
C HIS A 109 -0.12 -14.83 6.16
N GLN A 110 -1.15 -14.76 7.00
CA GLN A 110 -2.22 -13.77 6.92
C GLN A 110 -2.15 -12.84 8.13
N TYR A 111 -1.99 -11.55 7.88
CA TYR A 111 -2.00 -10.49 8.89
C TYR A 111 -3.39 -9.86 8.91
N ALA A 112 -4.14 -10.03 10.00
CA ALA A 112 -5.46 -9.43 10.13
C ALA A 112 -5.34 -7.90 10.27
N VAL A 113 -6.22 -7.17 9.59
CA VAL A 113 -6.43 -5.72 9.76
C VAL A 113 -7.78 -5.55 10.43
N LYS A 114 -7.82 -4.88 11.59
CA LYS A 114 -9.03 -4.56 12.34
C LYS A 114 -9.00 -3.13 12.81
N GLU A 115 -10.09 -2.40 12.65
CA GLU A 115 -10.19 -0.97 13.00
C GLU A 115 -9.01 -0.15 12.42
N GLY A 116 -8.57 -0.54 11.23
CA GLY A 116 -7.44 0.07 10.53
C GLY A 116 -6.05 -0.25 11.09
N ILE A 117 -5.92 -1.21 12.00
CA ILE A 117 -4.65 -1.65 12.59
C ILE A 117 -4.30 -3.06 12.10
N ALA A 118 -3.17 -3.20 11.42
CA ALA A 118 -2.64 -4.49 10.99
C ALA A 118 -1.87 -5.18 12.12
N ASN A 119 -2.23 -6.43 12.42
CA ASN A 119 -1.57 -7.23 13.46
C ASN A 119 -0.41 -8.04 12.87
N PHE A 120 0.82 -7.64 13.21
CA PHE A 120 2.07 -8.32 12.82
C PHE A 120 2.68 -9.20 13.93
N LEU A 121 1.93 -9.50 14.99
CA LEU A 121 2.38 -10.42 16.02
C LEU A 121 2.44 -11.84 15.48
N LEU A 122 3.61 -12.46 15.62
CA LEU A 122 3.86 -13.81 15.15
C LEU A 122 3.89 -14.80 16.32
N PRO A 123 3.40 -16.04 16.12
CA PRO A 123 3.72 -17.17 16.98
C PRO A 123 5.23 -17.35 17.13
N SER A 124 5.69 -17.82 18.29
CA SER A 124 7.12 -17.96 18.63
C SER A 124 7.93 -18.81 17.63
N HIS A 125 7.31 -19.74 16.91
CA HIS A 125 7.98 -20.60 15.93
C HIS A 125 8.17 -19.95 14.54
N LEU A 126 7.64 -18.75 14.30
CA LEU A 126 7.79 -18.01 13.03
C LEU A 126 8.77 -16.82 13.12
N VAL A 127 9.35 -16.59 14.31
CA VAL A 127 10.26 -15.48 14.62
C VAL A 127 11.74 -15.83 14.43
#